data_AF-A0A8B4TNG9-F1
#
_entry.id   AF-A0A8B4TNG9-F1
#
_cell.length_a   1.000
_cell.length_b   1.000
_cell.length_c   1.000
_cell.angle_alpha   90.00
_cell.angle_beta   90.00
_cell.angle_gamma   90.00
#
_symmetry.space_group_name_H-M   'P 1'
#
loop_
_entity.id
_entity.type
_entity.pdbx_description
1 polymer ?
#
loop_
_entity_poly.entity_id
_entity_poly.type
_entity_poly.pdbx_seq_one_letter_code
_entity_poly.pdbx_strand_id
1 'polypeptide(L)'
;MILTEGQLLFRLQDFQGAEKDALAIGDYEFAQESADIACALRELLQARRTIQELTAVVEQRNGECVRLHSELESRTVKLPQRHSMLLREDFNEDYHTEMAYKADEVQASLAAAGIKVEAE
;
A
#
# COMPACT_ATOMS: atom_id res chain seq x y z
N MET A 1 -21.01 -7.80 -21.34
CA MET A 1 -20.72 -9.13 -20.77
C MET A 1 -19.21 -9.21 -20.56
N ILE A 2 -18.72 -9.55 -19.37
CA ILE A 2 -17.28 -9.65 -19.09
C ILE A 2 -16.85 -11.10 -19.38
N LEU A 3 -15.85 -11.29 -20.25
CA LEU A 3 -15.34 -12.62 -20.58
C LEU A 3 -14.45 -13.15 -19.45
N THR A 4 -14.61 -14.43 -19.11
CA THR A 4 -13.70 -15.12 -18.20
C THR A 4 -12.36 -15.38 -18.88
N GLU A 5 -11.31 -15.65 -18.10
CA GLU A 5 -9.99 -15.99 -18.64
C GLU A 5 -10.06 -17.24 -19.54
N GLY A 6 -10.80 -18.27 -19.13
CA GLY A 6 -11.03 -19.46 -19.94
C GLY A 6 -11.75 -19.17 -21.26
N GLN A 7 -12.73 -18.26 -21.26
CA GLN A 7 -13.39 -17.83 -22.49
C GLN A 7 -12.44 -17.08 -23.43
N LEU A 8 -11.55 -16.24 -22.89
CA LEU A 8 -10.55 -15.53 -23.69
C LEU A 8 -9.49 -16.48 -24.26
N LEU A 9 -9.05 -17.46 -23.48
CA LEU A 9 -8.11 -18.49 -23.94
C LEU A 9 -8.71 -19.35 -25.06
N PHE A 10 -9.99 -19.73 -24.93
CA PHE A 10 -10.71 -20.44 -25.97
C PHE A 10 -10.76 -19.63 -27.27
N ARG A 11 -11.12 -18.34 -27.20
CA ARG A 11 -11.12 -17.45 -28.38
C ARG A 11 -9.74 -17.27 -28.98
N LEU A 12 -8.69 -17.15 -28.15
CA LEU A 12 -7.31 -17.09 -28.64
C LEU A 12 -6.95 -18.35 -29.45
N GLN A 13 -7.37 -19.53 -28.98
CA GLN A 13 -7.18 -20.77 -29.71
C GLN A 13 -7.95 -20.79 -31.03
N ASP A 14 -9.21 -20.32 -31.05
CA ASP A 14 -10.02 -20.22 -32.26
C ASP A 14 -9.32 -19.36 -33.33
N PHE A 15 -8.84 -18.16 -32.96
CA PHE A 15 -8.16 -17.27 -33.89
C PHE A 15 -6.82 -17.82 -34.40
N GLN A 16 -6.08 -18.54 -33.56
CA GLN A 16 -4.85 -19.22 -33.99
C GLN A 16 -5.12 -20.40 -34.94
N GLY A 17 -6.26 -21.07 -34.79
CA GLY A 17 -6.72 -22.08 -35.74
C GLY A 17 -7.12 -21.45 -37.07
N ALA A 18 -7.95 -20.40 -37.00
CA ALA A 18 -8.40 -19.65 -38.17
C ALA A 18 -7.24 -19.07 -38.99
N GLU A 19 -6.21 -18.52 -38.34
CA GLU A 19 -4.98 -18.06 -38.99
C GLU A 19 -4.31 -19.18 -39.81
N LYS A 20 -4.13 -20.36 -39.21
CA LYS A 20 -3.46 -21.50 -39.87
C LYS A 20 -4.28 -22.03 -41.04
N ASP A 21 -5.59 -22.13 -40.86
CA ASP A 21 -6.51 -22.60 -41.90
C ASP A 21 -6.54 -21.63 -43.09
N ALA A 22 -6.52 -20.33 -42.82
CA ALA A 22 -6.45 -19.28 -43.82
C ALA A 22 -5.13 -19.28 -44.61
N LEU A 23 -4.00 -19.45 -43.90
CA LEU A 23 -2.69 -19.62 -44.53
C LEU A 23 -2.65 -20.84 -45.44
N ALA A 24 -3.30 -21.94 -45.06
CA ALA A 24 -3.32 -23.17 -45.84
C ALA A 24 -4.07 -23.03 -47.18
N ILE A 25 -5.06 -22.14 -47.25
CA ILE A 25 -5.83 -21.86 -48.48
C ILE A 25 -5.32 -20.62 -49.24
N GLY A 26 -4.26 -19.96 -48.74
CA GLY A 26 -3.68 -18.77 -49.37
C GLY A 26 -4.46 -17.48 -49.14
N ASP A 27 -5.35 -17.44 -48.15
CA ASP A 27 -6.08 -16.24 -47.74
C ASP A 27 -5.27 -15.44 -46.72
N TYR A 28 -4.29 -14.69 -47.23
CA TYR A 28 -3.32 -13.97 -46.41
C TYR A 28 -3.92 -12.76 -45.66
N GLU A 29 -4.98 -12.14 -46.20
CA GLU A 29 -5.64 -11.00 -45.56
C GLU A 29 -6.36 -11.44 -44.30
N PHE A 30 -7.19 -12.49 -44.40
CA PHE A 30 -7.88 -13.04 -43.23
C PHE A 30 -6.91 -13.69 -42.23
N ALA A 31 -5.82 -14.31 -42.71
CA ALA A 31 -4.76 -14.81 -41.84
C ALA A 31 -4.13 -13.68 -41.00
N GLN A 32 -3.83 -12.54 -41.63
CA GLN A 32 -3.26 -11.39 -40.96
C GLN A 32 -4.22 -10.81 -39.91
N GLU A 33 -5.50 -10.62 -40.26
CA GLU A 33 -6.51 -10.14 -39.30
C GLU A 33 -6.65 -11.08 -38.10
N SER A 34 -6.66 -12.39 -38.35
CA SER A 34 -6.72 -13.41 -37.29
C SER A 34 -5.49 -13.36 -36.39
N ALA A 35 -4.30 -13.18 -36.96
CA ALA A 35 -3.05 -13.02 -36.23
C ALA A 35 -3.05 -11.76 -35.35
N ASP A 36 -3.53 -10.63 -35.89
CA ASP A 36 -3.61 -9.36 -35.16
C ASP A 36 -4.55 -9.45 -33.96
N ILE A 37 -5.72 -10.09 -34.13
CA ILE A 37 -6.65 -10.34 -33.02
C ILE A 37 -6.03 -11.28 -31.98
N ALA A 38 -5.37 -12.35 -32.41
CA ALA A 38 -4.68 -13.27 -31.50
C ALA A 38 -3.58 -12.55 -30.70
N CYS A 39 -2.84 -11.63 -31.32
CA CYS A 39 -1.87 -10.77 -30.63
C CYS A 39 -2.53 -9.90 -29.56
N ALA A 40 -3.59 -9.16 -29.91
CA ALA A 40 -4.32 -8.32 -28.96
C ALA A 40 -4.89 -9.14 -27.77
N LEU A 41 -5.39 -10.35 -28.03
CA LEU A 41 -5.87 -11.25 -26.97
C LEU A 41 -4.76 -11.72 -26.04
N ARG A 42 -3.55 -11.99 -26.55
CA ARG A 42 -2.39 -12.35 -25.69
C ARG A 42 -2.00 -11.18 -24.80
N GLU A 43 -1.94 -9.97 -25.34
CA GLU A 43 -1.63 -8.76 -24.58
C GLU A 43 -2.67 -8.51 -23.47
N LEU A 44 -3.95 -8.68 -23.79
CA LEU A 44 -5.04 -8.55 -22.81
C LEU A 44 -4.91 -9.59 -21.69
N LEU A 45 -4.65 -10.85 -22.02
CA LEU A 45 -4.44 -11.92 -21.03
C LEU A 45 -3.22 -11.66 -20.15
N GLN A 46 -2.15 -11.09 -20.70
CA GLN A 46 -0.97 -10.70 -19.95
C GLN A 46 -1.27 -9.53 -19.02
N ALA A 47 -1.92 -8.47 -19.53
CA ALA A 47 -2.32 -7.32 -18.72
C ALA A 47 -3.23 -7.74 -17.55
N ARG A 48 -4.17 -8.66 -17.79
CA ARG A 48 -5.05 -9.20 -16.73
C ARG A 48 -4.26 -9.90 -15.63
N ARG A 49 -3.26 -10.73 -15.99
CA ARG A 49 -2.36 -11.36 -15.01
C ARG A 49 -1.58 -10.34 -14.21
N THR A 50 -0.99 -9.34 -14.87
CA THR A 50 -0.27 -8.27 -14.18
C THR A 50 -1.17 -7.50 -13.22
N ILE A 51 -2.42 -7.20 -13.61
CA ILE A 51 -3.40 -6.54 -12.75
C ILE A 51 -3.73 -7.40 -11.53
N GLN A 52 -3.91 -8.71 -11.70
CA GLN A 52 -4.15 -9.63 -10.58
C GLN A 52 -2.98 -9.64 -9.59
N GLU A 53 -1.75 -9.74 -10.08
CA GLU A 53 -0.53 -9.69 -9.25
C GLU A 53 -0.41 -8.36 -8.50
N LEU A 54 -0.61 -7.23 -9.19
CA LEU A 54 -0.59 -5.91 -8.57
C LEU A 54 -1.69 -5.74 -7.51
N THR A 55 -2.88 -6.30 -7.76
CA THR A 55 -3.99 -6.26 -6.80
C THR A 55 -3.62 -7.01 -5.52
N ALA A 56 -3.04 -8.20 -5.64
CA ALA A 56 -2.56 -8.98 -4.49
C ALA A 56 -1.48 -8.21 -3.68
N VAL A 57 -0.55 -7.54 -4.36
CA VAL A 57 0.47 -6.70 -3.69
C VAL A 57 -0.19 -5.54 -2.96
N VAL A 58 -1.13 -4.83 -3.58
CA VAL A 58 -1.83 -3.70 -2.96
C VAL A 58 -2.61 -4.15 -1.73
N GLU A 59 -3.32 -5.28 -1.81
CA GLU A 59 -4.04 -5.85 -0.67
C GLU A 59 -3.11 -6.19 0.49
N GLN A 60 -1.97 -6.84 0.21
CA GLN A 60 -0.97 -7.14 1.23
C GLN A 60 -0.45 -5.88 1.91
N ARG A 61 -0.02 -4.87 1.12
CA ARG A 61 0.54 -3.63 1.66
C ARG A 61 -0.49 -2.83 2.44
N ASN A 62 -1.75 -2.83 2.00
CA ASN A 62 -2.84 -2.20 2.72
C ASN A 62 -3.07 -2.90 4.07
N GLY A 63 -3.06 -4.23 4.10
CA GLY A 63 -3.16 -4.99 5.35
C GLY A 63 -2.03 -4.66 6.33
N GLU A 64 -0.80 -4.57 5.85
CA GLU A 64 0.35 -4.14 6.66
C GLU A 64 0.19 -2.70 7.18
N CYS A 65 -0.25 -1.77 6.34
CA CYS A 65 -0.48 -0.38 6.69
C CYS A 65 -1.56 -0.25 7.78
N VAL A 66 -2.70 -0.92 7.61
CA VAL A 66 -3.80 -0.93 8.61
C VAL A 66 -3.31 -1.49 9.94
N ARG A 67 -2.52 -2.57 9.92
CA ARG A 67 -1.95 -3.16 11.14
C ARG A 67 -1.01 -2.18 11.85
N LEU A 68 -0.10 -1.54 11.12
CA LEU A 68 0.83 -0.55 11.68
C LEU A 68 0.08 0.68 12.23
N HIS A 69 -0.96 1.14 11.53
CA HIS A 69 -1.78 2.25 11.97
C HIS A 69 -2.47 1.93 13.30
N SER A 70 -3.12 0.76 13.40
CA SER A 70 -3.79 0.34 14.63
C SER A 70 -2.81 0.15 15.79
N GLU A 71 -1.60 -0.35 15.51
CA GLU A 71 -0.53 -0.41 16.50
C GLU A 71 -0.16 1.00 17.00
N LEU A 72 0.09 1.94 16.09
CA LEU A 72 0.41 3.34 16.43
C LEU A 72 -0.72 4.04 17.20
N GLU A 73 -1.98 3.84 16.82
CA GLU A 73 -3.15 4.41 17.53
C GLU A 73 -3.26 3.87 18.97
N SER A 74 -2.87 2.61 19.20
CA SER A 74 -2.88 2.01 20.54
C SER A 74 -1.70 2.43 21.41
N ARG A 75 -0.61 2.95 20.82
CA ARG A 75 0.58 3.37 21.57
C ARG A 75 0.24 4.58 22.43
N THR A 76 0.40 4.42 23.74
CA THR A 76 0.24 5.49 24.73
C THR A 76 1.55 5.67 25.48
N VAL A 77 2.02 6.91 25.62
CA VAL A 77 3.19 7.25 26.44
C VAL A 77 2.74 7.56 27.86
N LYS A 78 3.32 6.87 28.84
CA LYS A 78 3.14 7.20 30.26
C LYS A 78 4.07 8.35 30.63
N LEU A 79 3.47 9.48 31.01
CA LEU A 79 4.22 10.62 31.53
C LEU A 79 4.76 10.35 32.94
N PRO A 80 5.91 10.94 33.31
CA PRO A 80 6.46 10.86 34.65
C PRO A 80 5.56 11.52 35.70
N GLN A 81 5.90 11.39 36.98
CA GLN A 81 5.10 11.97 38.05
C GLN A 81 5.18 13.50 38.03
N ARG A 82 4.04 14.18 38.20
CA ARG A 82 4.01 15.64 38.36
C ARG A 82 4.63 16.04 39.69
N HIS A 83 5.42 17.11 39.69
CA HIS A 83 6.00 17.70 40.89
C HIS A 83 5.50 19.13 41.10
N SER A 84 5.49 19.55 42.37
CA SER A 84 5.14 20.93 42.74
C SER A 84 6.25 21.87 42.33
N MET A 85 5.87 23.00 41.74
CA MET A 85 6.76 24.13 41.46
C MET A 85 6.46 25.30 42.40
N LEU A 86 5.50 25.16 43.31
CA LEU A 86 5.23 26.19 44.31
C LEU A 86 6.47 26.34 45.19
N LEU A 87 7.03 27.55 45.23
CA LEU A 87 8.17 27.96 46.08
C LEU A 87 9.57 27.51 45.62
N ARG A 88 9.79 27.19 44.34
CA ARG A 88 11.17 27.04 43.81
C ARG A 88 11.80 28.42 43.56
N GLU A 89 12.89 28.73 44.28
CA GLU A 89 13.62 30.01 44.19
C GLU A 89 14.31 30.22 42.83
N ASP A 90 14.55 29.14 42.11
CA ASP A 90 15.26 29.05 40.82
C ASP A 90 14.33 29.12 39.60
N PHE A 91 13.02 29.28 39.78
CA PHE A 91 12.03 29.33 38.70
C PHE A 91 11.42 30.73 38.56
N ASN A 92 11.20 31.17 37.32
CA ASN A 92 10.52 32.43 37.04
C ASN A 92 9.08 32.39 37.58
N GLU A 93 8.69 33.44 38.30
CA GLU A 93 7.41 33.58 39.00
C GLU A 93 6.21 33.40 38.05
N ASP A 94 6.37 33.81 36.78
CA ASP A 94 5.37 33.64 35.71
C ASP A 94 5.10 32.17 35.33
N TYR A 95 5.99 31.24 35.72
CA TYR A 95 5.89 29.81 35.45
C TYR A 95 5.52 28.99 36.70
N HIS A 96 5.13 29.63 37.81
CA HIS A 96 4.57 28.93 38.98
C HIS A 96 3.23 28.26 38.61
N THR A 97 3.33 27.04 38.12
CA THR A 97 2.21 26.12 38.00
C THR A 97 2.11 25.28 39.27
N GLU A 98 0.89 24.95 39.71
CA GLU A 98 0.69 24.10 40.87
C GLU A 98 1.38 22.73 40.69
N MET A 99 1.45 22.22 39.45
CA MET A 99 2.02 20.91 39.10
C MET A 99 2.65 20.89 37.69
N ALA A 100 3.96 20.62 37.60
CA ALA A 100 4.69 20.50 36.33
C ALA A 100 5.37 19.12 36.18
N TYR A 101 5.80 18.80 34.96
CA TYR A 101 6.67 17.65 34.68
C TYR A 101 8.11 18.14 34.47
N LYS A 102 9.11 17.37 34.89
CA LYS A 102 10.51 17.67 34.54
C LYS A 102 10.74 17.36 33.06
N ALA A 103 11.31 18.32 32.33
CA ALA A 103 11.57 18.18 30.90
C ALA A 103 12.40 16.94 30.57
N ASP A 104 13.50 16.71 31.31
CA ASP A 104 14.40 15.56 31.09
C ASP A 104 13.69 14.20 31.23
N GLU A 105 12.81 14.08 32.24
CA GLU A 105 12.05 12.85 32.50
C GLU A 105 10.97 12.63 31.44
N VAL A 106 10.32 13.70 30.95
CA VAL A 106 9.35 13.62 29.85
C VAL A 106 10.04 13.22 28.56
N GLN A 107 11.19 13.84 28.25
CA GLN A 107 11.97 13.54 27.07
C GLN A 107 12.51 12.11 27.09
N ALA A 108 12.92 11.61 28.25
CA ALA A 108 13.30 10.21 28.45
C ALA A 108 12.11 9.25 28.22
N SER A 109 10.92 9.56 28.73
CA SER A 109 9.71 8.74 28.48
C SER A 109 9.31 8.72 27.00
N LEU A 110 9.40 9.86 26.30
CA LEU A 110 9.12 9.95 24.86
C LEU A 110 10.15 9.18 24.03
N ALA A 111 11.43 9.32 24.36
CA ALA A 111 12.51 8.58 23.70
C ALA A 111 12.41 7.07 23.94
N ALA A 112 12.05 6.63 25.15
CA ALA A 112 11.80 5.22 25.47
C ALA A 112 10.61 4.65 24.69
N ALA A 113 9.62 5.48 24.35
CA ALA A 113 8.52 5.14 23.45
C ALA A 113 8.87 5.24 21.95
N GLY A 114 10.11 5.63 21.61
CA GLY A 114 10.58 5.81 20.24
C GLY A 114 10.07 7.07 19.54
N ILE A 115 9.53 8.03 20.30
CA ILE A 115 9.03 9.31 19.76
C ILE A 115 10.19 10.31 19.69
N LYS A 116 10.45 10.82 18.49
CA LYS A 116 11.41 11.91 18.27
C LYS A 116 10.74 13.25 18.54
N VAL A 117 11.46 14.13 19.22
CA VAL A 117 11.02 15.49 19.55
C VAL A 117 12.06 16.46 19.03
N GLU A 118 11.62 17.48 18.30
CA GLU A 118 12.45 18.59 17.84
C GLU A 118 12.01 19.87 18.57
N ALA A 119 12.97 20.73 18.90
CA ALA A 119 12.70 22.04 19.49
C ALA A 119 12.68 23.11 18.38
N GLU A 120 11.77 24.07 18.49
CA GLU A 120 11.65 25.23 17.58
C GLU A 120 12.52 26.41 18.04
#